data_AF-A0A9D2CDK6-F1
#
_entry.id   AF-A0A9D2CDK6-F1
#
_cell.length_a   1.000
_cell.length_b   1.000
_cell.length_c   1.000
_cell.angle_alpha   90.00
_cell.angle_beta   90.00
_cell.angle_gamma   90.00
#
_symmetry.space_group_name_H-M   'P 1'
#
loop_
_entity.id
_entity.type
_entity.pdbx_description
1 polymer ?
#
loop_
_entity_poly.entity_id
_entity_poly.type
_entity_poly.pdbx_seq_one_letter_code
_entity_poly.pdbx_strand_id
1 'polypeptide(L)'
;MEYERVVYLEGGPGLNRDTLPAAPGMELYICPTCGRGELYLPQKALERRKEARREEEEDRAWLRDFQEKVKAGEIAPQLFLCPTCGNPRRDRTCPFCGSVVDLKTMEEICPGKPS
;
A
#
# COMPACT_ATOMS: atom_id res chain seq x y z
N MET A 1 -1.37 -26.20 29.82
CA MET A 1 -1.63 -27.17 28.74
C MET A 1 -0.51 -26.98 27.74
N GLU A 2 0.49 -27.86 27.79
CA GLU A 2 1.63 -27.81 26.87
C GLU A 2 1.18 -28.43 25.55
N TYR A 3 1.20 -27.62 24.48
CA TYR A 3 0.75 -28.03 23.15
C TYR A 3 1.98 -28.41 22.33
N GLU A 4 2.23 -29.70 22.20
CA GLU A 4 3.38 -30.21 21.46
C GLU A 4 2.98 -30.61 20.03
N ARG A 5 3.75 -30.08 19.07
CA ARG A 5 3.84 -30.42 17.63
C ARG A 5 2.91 -29.68 16.66
N VAL A 6 3.46 -28.60 16.08
CA VAL A 6 3.05 -27.99 14.81
C VAL A 6 3.61 -28.84 13.66
N VAL A 7 2.75 -29.36 12.77
CA VAL A 7 3.20 -30.07 11.55
C VAL A 7 3.13 -29.08 10.38
N TYR A 8 4.30 -28.64 9.91
CA TYR A 8 4.42 -27.93 8.64
C TYR A 8 4.22 -28.94 7.51
N LEU A 9 3.13 -28.82 6.75
CA LEU A 9 2.94 -29.62 5.54
C LEU A 9 3.79 -28.99 4.42
N GLU A 10 5.10 -29.21 4.47
CA GLU A 10 5.91 -29.15 3.25
C GLU A 10 5.66 -30.45 2.46
N GLY A 11 5.41 -30.30 1.16
CA GLY A 11 4.83 -31.32 0.29
C GLY A 11 5.45 -32.72 0.47
N GLY A 12 4.63 -33.65 0.96
CA GLY A 12 4.92 -35.09 0.96
C GLY A 12 4.09 -35.81 -0.12
N PRO A 13 4.65 -36.82 -0.81
CA PRO A 13 3.98 -37.50 -1.90
C PRO A 13 2.92 -38.45 -1.34
N GLY A 14 1.64 -38.20 -1.64
CA GLY A 14 0.57 -39.17 -1.35
C GLY A 14 -0.78 -38.60 -0.93
N LEU A 15 -0.95 -37.28 -0.81
CA LEU A 15 -2.27 -36.71 -0.57
C LEU A 15 -2.99 -36.51 -1.92
N ASN A 16 -4.09 -37.25 -2.12
CA ASN A 16 -4.97 -37.13 -3.29
C ASN A 16 -5.31 -35.65 -3.55
N ARG A 17 -5.08 -35.22 -4.80
CA ARG A 17 -5.21 -33.84 -5.31
C ARG A 17 -6.62 -33.24 -5.26
N ASP A 18 -7.62 -33.97 -4.75
CA ASP A 18 -9.03 -33.64 -4.93
C ASP A 18 -9.77 -33.27 -3.64
N THR A 19 -9.08 -33.01 -2.52
CA THR A 19 -9.79 -32.52 -1.31
C THR A 19 -8.95 -31.57 -0.47
N LEU A 20 -9.53 -30.39 -0.24
CA LEU A 20 -9.11 -29.23 0.55
C LEU A 20 -8.18 -28.22 -0.16
N PRO A 21 -8.66 -26.99 -0.42
CA PRO A 21 -7.79 -25.89 -0.79
C PRO A 21 -7.09 -25.43 0.49
N ALA A 22 -6.03 -26.15 0.90
CA ALA A 22 -5.05 -25.57 1.79
C ALA A 22 -4.35 -24.47 0.97
N ALA A 23 -4.93 -23.27 0.96
CA ALA A 23 -4.27 -22.09 0.46
C ALA A 23 -2.87 -22.05 1.10
N PRO A 24 -1.79 -21.79 0.32
CA PRO A 24 -0.44 -21.85 0.84
C PRO A 24 -0.31 -21.02 2.12
N GLY A 25 0.24 -21.63 3.18
CA GLY A 25 0.44 -20.99 4.48
C GLY A 25 -0.71 -21.15 5.50
N MET A 26 -1.54 -22.18 5.40
CA MET A 26 -2.40 -22.62 6.51
C MET A 26 -1.66 -23.67 7.37
N GLU A 27 -1.89 -23.64 8.68
CA GLU A 27 -1.40 -24.63 9.64
C GLU A 27 -2.56 -25.59 10.01
N LEU A 28 -2.28 -26.89 10.11
CA LEU A 28 -3.25 -27.92 10.51
C LEU A 28 -3.05 -28.25 12.00
N TYR A 29 -4.07 -28.01 12.81
CA TYR A 29 -4.11 -28.44 14.21
C TYR A 29 -4.89 -29.74 14.32
N ILE A 30 -4.32 -30.78 14.93
CA ILE A 30 -5.01 -32.05 15.17
C ILE A 30 -5.20 -32.24 16.68
N CYS A 31 -6.44 -32.42 17.13
CA CYS A 31 -6.74 -32.73 18.52
C CYS A 31 -6.19 -34.11 18.88
N PRO A 32 -5.29 -34.23 19.88
CA PRO A 32 -4.66 -35.51 20.23
C PRO A 32 -5.66 -36.52 20.82
N THR A 33 -6.79 -36.05 21.36
CA THR A 33 -7.78 -36.90 22.04
C THR A 33 -8.82 -37.50 21.10
N CYS A 34 -9.25 -36.74 20.08
CA CYS A 34 -10.33 -37.18 19.18
C CYS A 34 -9.95 -37.24 17.70
N GLY A 35 -8.72 -36.87 17.34
CA GLY A 35 -8.21 -36.92 15.97
C GLY A 35 -8.81 -35.91 15.00
N ARG A 36 -9.70 -35.01 15.46
CA ARG A 36 -10.25 -33.95 14.61
C ARG A 36 -9.17 -32.94 14.25
N GLY A 37 -9.10 -32.61 12.95
CA GLY A 37 -8.19 -31.61 12.39
C GLY A 37 -8.91 -30.31 12.04
N GLU A 38 -8.35 -29.17 12.41
CA GLU A 38 -8.80 -27.84 12.03
C GLU A 38 -7.68 -27.07 11.33
N LEU A 39 -7.98 -26.47 10.19
CA LEU A 39 -7.05 -25.61 9.46
C LEU A 39 -7.18 -24.18 9.98
N TYR A 40 -6.05 -23.55 10.32
CA TYR A 40 -5.99 -22.17 10.74
C TYR A 40 -5.01 -21.37 9.89
N LEU A 41 -5.32 -20.09 9.72
CA LEU A 41 -4.34 -19.13 9.24
C LEU A 41 -3.41 -18.79 10.41
N PRO A 42 -2.08 -18.90 10.24
CA PRO A 42 -1.13 -18.47 11.26
C PRO A 42 -1.40 -17.02 11.62
N GLN A 43 -1.25 -16.65 12.90
CA GLN A 43 -1.48 -15.27 13.36
C GLN A 43 -0.70 -14.25 12.52
N LYS A 44 0.55 -14.57 12.17
CA LYS A 44 1.39 -13.73 11.28
C LYS A 44 0.78 -13.53 9.89
N ALA A 45 0.09 -14.54 9.34
CA ALA A 45 -0.59 -14.41 8.05
C ALA A 45 -1.85 -13.53 8.16
N LEU A 46 -2.58 -13.61 9.28
CA LEU A 46 -3.71 -12.72 9.56
C LEU A 46 -3.27 -11.27 9.73
N GLU A 47 -2.20 -11.01 10.49
CA GLU A 47 -1.67 -9.66 10.68
C GLU A 47 -1.19 -9.06 9.36
N ARG A 48 -0.46 -9.82 8.52
CA ARG A 48 -0.07 -9.35 7.17
C ARG A 48 -1.27 -8.96 6.31
N ARG A 49 -2.37 -9.72 6.37
CA ARG A 49 -3.60 -9.38 5.63
C ARG A 49 -4.27 -8.10 6.14
N LYS A 50 -4.26 -7.89 7.46
CA LYS A 50 -4.79 -6.65 8.06
C LYS A 50 -3.95 -5.45 7.67
N GLU A 51 -2.62 -5.59 7.72
CA GLU A 51 -1.68 -4.55 7.33
C GLU A 51 -1.82 -4.19 5.85
N ALA A 52 -1.84 -5.18 4.96
CA ALA A 52 -2.06 -4.94 3.52
C ALA A 52 -3.40 -4.21 3.26
N ARG A 53 -4.47 -4.57 3.97
CA ARG A 53 -5.75 -3.85 3.85
C ARG A 53 -5.63 -2.40 4.32
N ARG A 54 -4.92 -2.15 5.41
CA ARG A 54 -4.69 -0.78 5.92
C ARG A 54 -3.91 0.04 4.89
N GLU A 55 -2.84 -0.51 4.32
CA GLU A 55 -2.05 0.14 3.26
C GLU A 55 -2.92 0.45 2.02
N GLU A 56 -3.75 -0.50 1.56
CA GLU A 56 -4.69 -0.27 0.45
C GLU A 56 -5.72 0.84 0.74
N GLU A 57 -6.19 0.95 1.98
CA GLU A 57 -7.12 2.00 2.42
C GLU A 57 -6.43 3.37 2.49
N GLU A 58 -5.20 3.43 2.99
CA GLU A 58 -4.35 4.62 3.04
C GLU A 58 -4.01 5.11 1.63
N ASP A 59 -3.59 4.22 0.73
CA ASP A 59 -3.32 4.53 -0.69
C ASP A 59 -4.56 5.07 -1.39
N ARG A 60 -5.73 4.47 -1.14
CA ARG A 60 -7.01 4.93 -1.72
C ARG A 60 -7.44 6.28 -1.14
N ALA A 61 -7.18 6.54 0.14
CA ALA A 61 -7.44 7.83 0.75
C ALA A 61 -6.52 8.91 0.13
N TRP A 62 -5.23 8.61 0.02
CA TRP A 62 -4.23 9.49 -0.59
C TRP A 62 -4.57 9.82 -2.05
N LEU A 63 -4.92 8.81 -2.86
CA LEU A 63 -5.30 9.03 -4.27
C LEU A 63 -6.54 9.92 -4.41
N ARG A 64 -7.52 9.79 -3.52
CA ARG A 64 -8.72 10.63 -3.52
C ARG A 64 -8.40 12.08 -3.17
N ASP A 65 -7.63 12.31 -2.12
CA ASP A 65 -7.16 13.64 -1.72
C ASP A 65 -6.34 14.30 -2.84
N PHE A 66 -5.40 13.55 -3.44
CA PHE A 66 -4.61 14.04 -4.58
C PHE A 66 -5.49 14.45 -5.77
N GLN A 67 -6.47 13.63 -6.14
CA GLN A 67 -7.39 13.94 -7.24
C GLN A 67 -8.27 15.16 -6.94
N GLU A 68 -8.70 15.34 -5.69
CA GLU A 68 -9.48 16.50 -5.27
C GLU A 68 -8.66 17.79 -5.40
N LYS A 69 -7.41 17.80 -4.92
CA LYS A 69 -6.50 18.95 -5.03
C LYS A 69 -6.18 19.31 -6.48
N VAL A 70 -6.00 18.31 -7.34
CA VAL A 70 -5.81 18.53 -8.79
C VAL A 70 -7.08 19.16 -9.40
N LYS A 71 -8.27 18.66 -9.06
CA LYS A 71 -9.54 19.21 -9.56
C LYS A 71 -9.81 20.62 -9.05
N ALA A 72 -9.44 20.91 -7.81
CA ALA A 72 -9.51 22.24 -7.21
C ALA A 72 -8.48 23.22 -7.81
N GLY A 73 -7.51 22.72 -8.59
CA GLY A 73 -6.44 23.54 -9.17
C GLY A 73 -5.42 24.00 -8.13
N GLU A 74 -5.29 23.29 -7.01
CA GLU A 74 -4.30 23.59 -5.96
C GLU A 74 -2.91 23.07 -6.34
N ILE A 75 -2.86 21.93 -7.03
CA ILE A 75 -1.63 21.27 -7.47
C ILE A 75 -1.74 20.78 -8.92
N ALA A 76 -0.60 20.66 -9.60
CA ALA A 76 -0.52 20.10 -10.95
C ALA A 76 -0.62 18.55 -10.94
N PRO A 77 -1.27 17.96 -11.97
CA PRO A 77 -1.36 16.50 -12.12
C PRO A 77 -0.02 15.84 -12.42
N GLN A 78 0.97 16.58 -12.94
CA GLN A 78 2.32 16.11 -13.16
C GLN A 78 3.33 17.06 -12.51
N LEU A 79 4.52 16.54 -12.20
CA LEU A 79 5.65 17.37 -11.80
C LEU A 79 6.06 18.26 -12.97
N PHE A 80 6.32 19.53 -12.70
CA PHE A 80 6.88 20.48 -13.65
C PHE A 80 8.07 21.19 -13.04
N LEU A 81 8.97 21.71 -13.87
CA LEU A 81 10.13 22.47 -13.42
C LEU A 81 9.71 23.92 -13.17
N CYS A 82 10.10 24.48 -12.03
CA CYS A 82 9.93 25.90 -11.75
C CYS A 82 10.59 26.74 -12.88
N PRO A 83 9.86 27.66 -13.54
CA PRO A 83 10.45 28.51 -14.58
C PRO A 83 11.58 29.40 -14.06
N THR A 84 11.48 29.91 -12.82
CA THR A 84 12.53 30.72 -12.20
C THR A 84 13.80 29.94 -11.83
N CYS A 85 13.71 28.81 -11.11
CA CYS A 85 14.87 28.17 -10.47
C CYS A 85 15.09 26.69 -10.86
N GLY A 86 14.27 26.13 -11.75
CA GLY A 86 14.40 24.76 -12.24
C GLY A 86 13.96 23.66 -11.26
N ASN A 87 13.58 23.97 -10.02
CA ASN A 87 13.19 22.93 -9.06
C ASN A 87 11.88 22.22 -9.46
N PRO A 88 11.82 20.87 -9.44
CA PRO A 88 10.59 20.12 -9.72
C PRO A 88 9.52 20.33 -8.63
N ARG A 89 8.30 20.69 -9.01
CA ARG A 89 7.17 20.88 -8.10
C ARG A 89 5.83 20.57 -8.74
N ARG A 90 4.78 20.49 -7.92
CA ARG A 90 3.37 20.43 -8.34
C ARG A 90 2.60 21.68 -7.89
N ASP A 91 3.05 22.30 -6.82
CA ASP A 91 2.38 23.43 -6.20
C ASP A 91 2.47 24.69 -7.05
N ARG A 92 1.45 25.53 -6.91
CA ARG A 92 1.40 26.87 -7.49
C ARG A 92 2.63 27.70 -7.11
N THR A 93 3.06 27.60 -5.86
CA THR A 93 4.17 28.39 -5.29
C THR A 93 5.43 27.53 -5.16
N CYS A 94 6.58 28.05 -5.61
CA CYS A 94 7.86 27.39 -5.42
C CYS A 94 8.24 27.39 -3.94
N PRO A 95 8.50 26.24 -3.31
CA PRO A 95 9.04 26.23 -1.95
C PRO A 95 10.50 26.72 -1.89
N PHE A 96 11.21 26.82 -3.02
CA PHE A 96 12.62 27.20 -3.08
C PHE A 96 12.82 28.69 -3.38
N CYS A 97 12.25 29.20 -4.47
CA CYS A 97 12.45 30.59 -4.90
C CYS A 97 11.23 31.50 -4.66
N GLY A 98 10.11 30.95 -4.18
CA GLY A 98 8.85 31.67 -3.98
C GLY A 98 8.08 32.01 -5.26
N SER A 99 8.52 31.57 -6.45
CA SER A 99 7.80 31.91 -7.70
C SER A 99 6.39 31.34 -7.72
N VAL A 100 5.44 32.08 -8.29
CA VAL A 100 4.02 31.68 -8.36
C VAL A 100 3.64 31.51 -9.82
N VAL A 101 3.08 30.36 -10.18
CA VAL A 101 2.59 30.06 -11.54
C VAL A 101 1.09 29.90 -11.57
N ASP A 102 0.46 30.13 -12.72
CA ASP A 102 -0.90 29.67 -12.99
C ASP A 102 -0.84 28.19 -13.38
N LEU A 103 -1.51 27.31 -12.63
CA LEU A 103 -1.46 25.87 -12.90
C LEU A 103 -2.30 25.44 -14.11
N LYS A 104 -3.15 26.32 -14.66
CA LYS A 104 -3.95 26.07 -15.85
C LYS A 104 -3.20 26.48 -17.12
N THR A 105 -2.51 27.63 -17.10
CA THR A 105 -1.74 28.12 -18.27
C THR A 105 -0.26 27.77 -18.20
N MET A 106 0.25 27.36 -17.03
CA MET A 106 1.68 27.15 -16.74
C MET A 106 2.54 28.42 -16.88
N GLU A 107 1.91 29.60 -16.87
CA GLU A 107 2.60 30.88 -16.95
C GLU A 107 2.99 31.38 -15.57
N GLU A 108 4.15 32.02 -15.47
CA GLU A 108 4.61 32.59 -14.21
C GLU A 108 3.90 33.92 -13.94
N ILE A 109 3.17 33.98 -12.83
CA ILE A 109 2.41 35.16 -12.39
C ILE A 109 3.33 36.10 -11.61
N CYS A 110 4.20 35.53 -10.77
CA CYS A 110 5.19 36.28 -10.00
C CYS A 110 6.53 35.53 -10.04
N PRO A 111 7.57 36.09 -10.67
CA PRO A 111 8.88 35.48 -10.67
C PRO A 111 9.46 35.46 -9.25
N GLY A 112 10.12 34.37 -8.92
CA GLY A 112 10.78 34.21 -7.63
C GLY A 112 12.13 34.93 -7.58
N LYS A 113 12.80 34.86 -6.43
CA LYS A 113 14.23 35.21 -6.36
C LYS A 113 15.05 33.93 -6.50
N PRO A 114 15.80 33.74 -7.59
CA PRO A 114 16.70 32.60 -7.68
C PRO A 114 17.72 32.69 -6.54
N SER A 115 17.84 31.59 -5.80
CA SER A 115 18.84 31.38 -4.73
C SER A 115 20.18 30.99 -5.32
#